data_AF-A0A850WJS6-F1
#
_entry.id   AF-A0A850WJS6-F1
#
_cell.length_a   1.000
_cell.length_b   1.000
_cell.length_c   1.000
_cell.angle_alpha   90.00
_cell.angle_beta   90.00
_cell.angle_gamma   90.00
#
_symmetry.space_group_name_H-M   'P 1'
#
loop_
_entity.id
_entity.type
_entity.pdbx_description
1 polymer ?
#
loop_
_entity_poly.entity_id
_entity_poly.type
_entity_poly.pdbx_seq_one_letter_code
_entity_poly.pdbx_strand_id
1 'polypeptide(L)'
;SSKKKGRSKRARVLLASVEEATWNLLDKGEKIAKEAIVFKDELHAALADVRKESQALKVSAEAFTSDPCYLPKRQAVVQAARSLLTAVTRLLILADMVDVAYLLEHLTVVSR
;
A
#
# COMPACT_ATOMS: atom_id res chain seq x y z
N SER A 1 38.17 8.11 11.04
CA SER A 1 37.12 7.43 10.24
C SER A 1 35.76 7.73 10.84
N SER A 2 35.04 8.73 10.34
CA SER A 2 33.79 9.30 10.91
C SER A 2 32.50 8.63 10.39
N LYS A 3 32.56 7.36 9.99
CA LYS A 3 31.34 6.60 9.64
C LYS A 3 30.60 6.26 10.94
N LYS A 4 29.52 6.99 11.24
CA LYS A 4 28.57 6.66 12.32
C LYS A 4 28.22 5.17 12.22
N LYS A 5 28.74 4.37 13.16
CA LYS A 5 28.45 2.93 13.27
C LYS A 5 26.94 2.77 13.52
N GLY A 6 26.26 1.88 12.79
CA GLY A 6 24.83 1.58 13.00
C GLY A 6 23.88 1.71 11.80
N ARG A 7 24.30 2.32 10.67
CA ARG A 7 23.43 2.41 9.47
C ARG A 7 23.50 1.15 8.59
N SER A 8 22.38 0.44 8.46
CA SER A 8 22.28 -0.72 7.56
C SER A 8 22.05 -0.28 6.11
N LYS A 9 22.99 -0.60 5.21
CA LYS A 9 22.81 -0.40 3.76
C LYS A 9 21.70 -1.28 3.18
N ARG A 10 21.57 -2.52 3.68
CA ARG A 10 20.53 -3.47 3.23
C ARG A 10 19.12 -2.99 3.57
N ALA A 11 18.93 -2.39 4.75
CA ALA A 11 17.61 -1.90 5.16
C ALA A 11 17.08 -0.78 4.24
N ARG A 12 17.97 0.06 3.69
CA ARG A 12 17.59 1.10 2.72
C ARG A 12 17.16 0.53 1.38
N VAL A 13 17.86 -0.51 0.89
CA VAL A 13 17.49 -1.18 -0.36
C VAL A 13 16.11 -1.83 -0.21
N LEU A 14 15.85 -2.51 0.91
CA LEU A 14 14.54 -3.09 1.19
C LEU A 14 13.43 -2.04 1.23
N LEU A 15 13.67 -0.89 1.86
CA LEU A 15 12.70 0.20 1.88
C LEU A 15 12.40 0.71 0.45
N ALA A 16 13.43 0.93 -0.36
CA ALA A 16 13.25 1.38 -1.74
C ALA A 16 12.41 0.39 -2.57
N SER A 17 12.63 -0.92 -2.42
CA SER A 17 11.83 -1.94 -3.09
C SER A 17 10.36 -1.93 -2.63
N VAL A 18 10.10 -1.69 -1.35
CA VAL A 18 8.72 -1.57 -0.83
C VAL A 18 8.04 -0.30 -1.35
N GLU A 19 8.75 0.82 -1.40
CA GLU A 19 8.23 2.07 -1.99
C GLU A 19 7.87 1.89 -3.46
N GLU A 20 8.76 1.27 -4.24
CA GLU A 20 8.54 0.98 -5.66
C GLU A 20 7.32 0.06 -5.86
N ALA A 21 7.23 -1.03 -5.09
CA ALA A 21 6.09 -1.94 -5.14
C ALA A 21 4.77 -1.24 -4.79
N THR A 22 4.79 -0.38 -3.77
CA THR A 22 3.59 0.38 -3.36
C THR A 22 3.19 1.41 -4.40
N TRP A 23 4.16 2.10 -5.01
CA TRP A 23 3.90 3.06 -6.08
C TRP A 23 3.29 2.39 -7.31
N ASN A 24 3.84 1.25 -7.73
CA ASN A 24 3.29 0.46 -8.84
C ASN A 24 1.86 0.01 -8.56
N LEU A 25 1.54 -0.35 -7.32
CA LEU A 25 0.18 -0.71 -6.90
C LEU A 25 -0.76 0.49 -6.97
N LEU A 26 -0.34 1.66 -6.50
CA LEU A 26 -1.13 2.89 -6.55
C LEU A 26 -1.40 3.35 -7.98
N ASP A 27 -0.40 3.33 -8.86
CA ASP A 27 -0.57 3.71 -10.28
C ASP A 27 -1.58 2.81 -11.00
N LYS A 28 -1.49 1.49 -10.79
CA LYS A 28 -2.46 0.54 -11.35
C LYS A 28 -3.84 0.73 -10.74
N GLY A 29 -3.92 0.90 -9.42
CA GLY A 29 -5.18 1.11 -8.71
C GLY A 29 -5.90 2.39 -9.15
N GLU A 30 -5.18 3.50 -9.37
CA GLU A 30 -5.76 4.75 -9.88
C GLU A 30 -6.34 4.60 -11.29
N LYS A 31 -5.72 3.78 -12.15
CA LYS A 31 -6.26 3.48 -13.49
C LYS A 31 -7.57 2.69 -13.38
N ILE A 32 -7.59 1.65 -12.56
CA ILE A 32 -8.80 0.84 -12.32
C ILE A 32 -9.92 1.70 -11.72
N ALA A 33 -9.61 2.54 -10.73
CA ALA A 33 -10.60 3.41 -10.09
C ALA A 33 -11.19 4.48 -11.03
N LYS A 34 -10.45 4.89 -12.08
CA LYS A 34 -10.97 5.80 -13.12
C LYS A 34 -12.00 5.14 -14.01
N GLU A 35 -11.79 3.87 -14.34
CA GLU A 35 -12.64 3.06 -15.20
C GLU A 35 -13.83 2.44 -14.45
N ALA A 36 -13.76 2.34 -13.13
CA ALA A 36 -14.81 1.80 -12.29
C ALA A 36 -16.12 2.61 -12.40
N ILE A 37 -17.20 1.88 -12.72
CA ILE A 37 -18.57 2.40 -12.79
C ILE A 37 -19.31 2.32 -11.45
N VAL A 38 -18.89 1.42 -10.56
CA VAL A 38 -19.46 1.21 -9.21
C VAL A 38 -18.33 1.30 -8.19
N PHE A 39 -18.65 1.69 -6.94
CA PHE A 39 -17.69 1.81 -5.83
C PHE A 39 -16.50 2.76 -6.09
N LYS A 40 -16.68 3.73 -6.98
CA LYS A 40 -15.61 4.65 -7.39
C LYS A 40 -15.05 5.44 -6.21
N ASP A 41 -15.92 6.03 -5.40
CA ASP A 41 -15.50 6.86 -4.27
C ASP A 41 -14.81 6.01 -3.19
N GLU A 42 -15.32 4.80 -2.95
CA GLU A 42 -14.74 3.84 -2.01
C GLU A 42 -13.35 3.36 -2.46
N LEU A 43 -13.16 3.10 -3.76
CA LEU A 43 -11.86 2.77 -4.33
C LEU A 43 -10.87 3.94 -4.20
N HIS A 44 -11.30 5.17 -4.49
CA HIS A 44 -10.44 6.36 -4.31
C HIS A 44 -10.07 6.57 -2.84
N ALA A 45 -11.02 6.36 -1.92
CA ALA A 45 -10.75 6.41 -0.49
C ALA A 45 -9.75 5.33 -0.06
N ALA A 46 -9.90 4.09 -0.53
CA ALA A 46 -8.96 3.01 -0.26
C ALA A 46 -7.56 3.29 -0.81
N LEU A 47 -7.44 3.87 -2.01
CA LEU A 47 -6.16 4.30 -2.57
C LEU A 47 -5.51 5.42 -1.75
N ALA A 48 -6.31 6.38 -1.26
CA ALA A 48 -5.83 7.43 -0.38
C ALA A 48 -5.30 6.87 0.95
N ASP A 49 -5.99 5.87 1.52
CA ASP A 49 -5.54 5.16 2.72
C ASP A 49 -4.21 4.44 2.47
N VAL A 50 -4.07 3.70 1.37
CA VAL A 50 -2.81 3.04 1.00
C VAL A 50 -1.67 4.07 0.88
N ARG A 51 -1.93 5.22 0.26
CA ARG A 51 -0.93 6.29 0.11
C ARG A 51 -0.50 6.87 1.46
N LYS A 52 -1.45 7.09 2.36
CA LYS A 52 -1.20 7.58 3.73
C LYS A 52 -0.37 6.58 4.54
N GLU A 53 -0.77 5.31 4.56
CA GLU A 53 -0.06 4.27 5.32
C GLU A 53 1.32 3.97 4.73
N SER A 54 1.50 4.11 3.40
CA SER A 54 2.80 4.03 2.75
C SER A 54 3.76 5.11 3.24
N GLN A 55 3.28 6.35 3.34
CA GLN A 55 4.07 7.46 3.87
C GLN A 55 4.44 7.24 5.35
N ALA A 56 3.52 6.71 6.16
CA ALA A 56 3.78 6.37 7.55
C ALA A 56 4.86 5.26 7.69
N LEU A 57 4.80 4.25 6.82
CA LEU A 57 5.81 3.19 6.77
C LEU A 57 7.18 3.75 6.37
N LYS A 58 7.24 4.63 5.35
CA LYS A 58 8.48 5.30 4.94
C LYS A 58 9.15 6.00 6.11
N VAL A 59 8.42 6.89 6.79
CA VAL A 59 8.96 7.67 7.92
C VAL A 59 9.45 6.75 9.04
N SER A 60 8.65 5.72 9.38
CA SER A 60 9.02 4.76 10.43
C SER A 60 10.26 3.95 10.04
N ALA A 61 10.35 3.52 8.78
CA ALA A 61 11.45 2.73 8.25
C ALA A 61 12.74 3.54 8.18
N GLU A 62 12.69 4.79 7.74
CA GLU A 62 13.84 5.70 7.76
C GLU A 62 14.37 5.89 9.18
N ALA A 63 13.48 6.12 10.14
CA ALA A 63 13.84 6.23 11.56
C ALA A 63 14.50 4.93 12.06
N PHE A 64 13.95 3.76 11.74
CA PHE A 64 14.54 2.46 12.09
C PHE A 64 15.90 2.21 11.42
N THR A 65 16.08 2.55 10.14
CA THR A 65 17.37 2.32 9.44
C THR A 65 18.50 3.17 10.01
N SER A 66 18.17 4.28 10.68
CA SER A 66 19.13 5.13 11.37
C SER A 66 19.68 4.50 12.65
N ASP A 67 18.93 3.59 13.26
CA ASP A 67 19.20 2.98 14.57
C ASP A 67 18.46 1.62 14.72
N PRO A 68 18.96 0.55 14.06
CA PRO A 68 18.23 -0.72 13.93
C PRO A 68 18.13 -1.54 15.21
N CYS A 69 18.93 -1.22 16.24
CA CYS A 69 18.93 -1.94 17.51
C CYS A 69 17.90 -1.38 18.50
N TYR A 70 17.27 -0.25 18.19
CA TYR A 70 16.27 0.37 19.05
C TYR A 70 14.89 -0.26 18.85
N LEU A 71 14.49 -1.11 19.80
CA LEU A 71 13.26 -1.91 19.76
C LEU A 71 11.99 -1.09 19.45
N PRO A 72 11.77 0.10 20.05
CA PRO A 72 10.56 0.89 19.76
C PRO A 72 10.46 1.31 18.28
N LYS A 73 11.58 1.66 17.62
CA LYS A 73 11.58 1.98 16.18
C LYS A 73 11.25 0.75 15.33
N ARG A 74 11.74 -0.44 15.72
CA ARG A 74 11.37 -1.69 15.04
C ARG A 74 9.87 -1.96 15.14
N GLN A 75 9.30 -1.78 16.34
CA GLN A 75 7.86 -1.98 16.56
C GLN A 75 7.02 -0.99 15.77
N ALA A 76 7.43 0.28 15.68
CA ALA A 76 6.77 1.29 14.85
C ALA A 76 6.74 0.90 13.36
N VAL A 77 7.85 0.40 12.81
CA VAL A 77 7.90 -0.10 11.42
C VAL A 77 6.95 -1.27 11.21
N VAL A 78 6.96 -2.25 12.12
CA VAL A 78 6.08 -3.42 12.01
C VAL A 78 4.61 -3.00 12.06
N GLN A 79 4.26 -2.05 12.92
CA GLN A 79 2.89 -1.54 13.00
C GLN A 79 2.48 -0.80 11.73
N ALA A 80 3.33 0.09 11.21
CA ALA A 80 3.07 0.79 9.96
C ALA A 80 2.95 -0.18 8.76
N ALA A 81 3.78 -1.23 8.72
CA ALA A 81 3.71 -2.26 7.68
C ALA A 81 2.39 -3.04 7.76
N ARG A 82 1.92 -3.39 8.97
CA ARG A 82 0.61 -4.03 9.15
C ARG A 82 -0.52 -3.12 8.67
N SER A 83 -0.51 -1.84 9.05
CA SER A 83 -1.52 -0.88 8.59
C SER A 83 -1.55 -0.75 7.07
N LEU A 84 -0.37 -0.66 6.43
CA LEU A 84 -0.28 -0.63 4.96
C LEU A 84 -0.88 -1.90 4.33
N LEU A 85 -0.54 -3.07 4.84
CA LEU A 85 -1.10 -4.33 4.35
C LEU A 85 -2.62 -4.39 4.54
N THR A 86 -3.15 -3.91 5.67
CA THR A 86 -4.60 -3.81 5.90
C THR A 86 -5.28 -2.89 4.89
N ALA A 87 -4.69 -1.71 4.61
CA ALA A 87 -5.21 -0.79 3.60
C ALA A 87 -5.20 -1.41 2.20
N VAL A 88 -4.11 -2.11 1.84
CA VAL A 88 -4.01 -2.83 0.56
C VAL A 88 -5.04 -3.95 0.47
N THR A 89 -5.24 -4.74 1.53
CA THR A 89 -6.27 -5.79 1.55
C THR A 89 -7.66 -5.19 1.35
N ARG A 90 -7.98 -4.06 1.99
CA ARG A 90 -9.26 -3.38 1.80
C ARG A 90 -9.46 -2.92 0.35
N LEU A 91 -8.42 -2.37 -0.27
CA LEU A 91 -8.44 -1.98 -1.68
C LEU A 91 -8.73 -3.18 -2.59
N LEU A 92 -8.06 -4.32 -2.36
CA LEU A 92 -8.22 -5.52 -3.18
C LEU A 92 -9.63 -6.14 -3.03
N ILE A 93 -10.20 -6.12 -1.84
CA ILE A 93 -11.59 -6.57 -1.61
C ILE A 93 -12.57 -5.69 -2.40
N LEU A 94 -12.38 -4.37 -2.38
CA LEU A 94 -13.23 -3.46 -3.15
C LEU A 94 -13.08 -3.66 -4.66
N ALA A 95 -11.87 -3.92 -5.15
CA ALA A 95 -11.63 -4.24 -6.56
C ALA A 95 -12.39 -5.52 -6.97
N ASP A 96 -12.34 -6.58 -6.15
CA ASP A 96 -13.08 -7.82 -6.39
C ASP A 96 -14.60 -7.59 -6.43
N MET A 97 -15.14 -6.74 -5.54
CA MET A 97 -16.55 -6.36 -5.57
C MET A 97 -16.95 -5.62 -6.87
N VAL A 98 -16.06 -4.79 -7.42
CA VAL A 98 -16.28 -4.12 -8.70
C VAL A 98 -16.29 -5.12 -9.85
N ASP A 99 -15.37 -6.08 -9.87
CA ASP A 99 -15.31 -7.13 -10.88
C ASP A 99 -16.60 -7.98 -10.88
N VAL A 100 -17.11 -8.35 -9.69
CA VAL A 100 -18.38 -9.08 -9.54
C VAL A 100 -19.56 -8.24 -10.04
N ALA A 101 -19.62 -6.94 -9.70
CA ALA A 101 -20.70 -6.06 -10.15
C ALA A 101 -20.73 -5.95 -11.68
N TYR A 102 -19.56 -5.81 -12.31
CA TYR A 102 -19.43 -5.76 -13.77
C TYR A 102 -19.87 -7.08 -14.43
N LEU A 103 -19.49 -8.22 -13.86
CA LEU A 103 -19.90 -9.53 -14.37
C LEU A 103 -21.42 -9.72 -14.32
N LEU A 104 -22.05 -9.33 -13.20
CA LEU A 104 -23.51 -9.42 -13.04
C LEU A 104 -24.25 -8.55 -14.06
N GLU A 105 -23.78 -7.34 -14.34
CA GLU A 105 -24.35 -6.47 -15.37
C GLU A 105 -24.36 -7.17 -16.74
N HIS A 106 -23.24 -7.77 -17.14
CA HIS A 106 -23.14 -8.45 -18.45
C HIS A 106 -23.99 -9.72 -18.54
N LEU A 107 -24.11 -10.48 -17.45
CA LEU A 107 -24.99 -11.66 -17.40
C LEU A 107 -26.46 -11.27 -17.57
N THR A 108 -26.90 -10.14 -17.01
CA THR A 108 -28.28 -9.66 -17.20
C THR A 108 -28.58 -9.22 -18.62
N VAL A 109 -27.57 -8.72 -19.36
CA VAL A 109 -27.70 -8.38 -20.78
C VAL A 109 -27.85 -9.62 -21.66
N VAL A 110 -27.11 -10.70 -21.37
CA VAL A 110 -27.15 -11.96 -22.14
C VAL A 110 -28.40 -12.80 -21.84
N SER A 111 -28.98 -12.67 -20.65
CA SER A 111 -30.21 -13.37 -20.26
C SER A 111 -31.50 -12.74 -20.84
N ARG A 112 -31.39 -11.68 -21.64
CA ARG A 112 -32.49 -11.01 -22.36
C ARG A 112 -32.51 -11.41 -23.82
#